data_AF-A0A934AGD7-F1
#
_entry.id   AF-A0A934AGD7-F1
#
_cell.length_a   1.000
_cell.length_b   1.000
_cell.length_c   1.000
_cell.angle_alpha   90.00
_cell.angle_beta   90.00
_cell.angle_gamma   90.00
#
_symmetry.space_group_name_H-M   'P 1'
#
loop_
_entity.id
_entity.type
_entity.pdbx_description
1 polymer ?
#
loop_
_entity_poly.entity_id
_entity_poly.type
_entity_poly.pdbx_seq_one_letter_code
_entity_poly.pdbx_strand_id
1 'polypeptide(L)'
;MSTFTISLPTQVAREVDTETQKQGFATRSEFIRALIRRYFSKELQFETFSPRSLPDIQKDLEKTEKYSDVFIKSIISGLKKSSVYEHQTTSS
;
A
#
# COMPACT_ATOMS: atom_id res chain seq x y z
N MET A 1 -5.62 -12.53 16.54
CA MET A 1 -5.04 -13.75 15.92
C MET A 1 -6.14 -14.80 15.85
N SER A 2 -6.31 -15.46 14.71
CA SER A 2 -7.22 -16.59 14.56
C SER A 2 -6.39 -17.83 14.20
N THR A 3 -6.73 -18.98 14.79
CA THR A 3 -6.06 -20.26 14.54
C THR A 3 -6.90 -21.10 13.59
N PHE A 4 -6.26 -21.63 12.54
CA PHE A 4 -6.88 -22.55 11.59
C PHE A 4 -6.10 -23.85 11.58
N THR A 5 -6.83 -24.97 11.69
CA THR A 5 -6.26 -26.33 11.57
C THR A 5 -6.50 -26.83 10.15
N ILE A 6 -5.47 -27.38 9.52
CA ILE A 6 -5.52 -27.88 8.14
C ILE A 6 -5.00 -29.31 8.14
N SER A 7 -5.78 -30.23 7.58
CA SER A 7 -5.38 -31.61 7.33
C SER A 7 -4.93 -31.75 5.89
N LEU A 8 -3.74 -32.30 5.67
CA LEU A 8 -3.15 -32.51 4.35
C LEU A 8 -2.80 -33.98 4.15
N PRO A 9 -2.92 -34.53 2.93
CA PRO A 9 -2.32 -35.82 2.60
C PRO A 9 -0.82 -35.81 2.89
N THR A 10 -0.27 -36.93 3.34
CA THR A 10 1.14 -37.05 3.75
C THR A 10 2.12 -36.60 2.66
N GLN A 11 1.81 -36.88 1.39
CA GLN A 11 2.64 -36.47 0.27
C GLN A 11 2.70 -34.94 0.14
N VAL A 12 1.55 -34.27 0.22
CA VAL A 12 1.45 -32.80 0.17
C VAL A 12 2.17 -32.17 1.37
N ALA A 13 2.05 -32.76 2.56
CA ALA A 13 2.76 -32.26 3.74
C ALA A 13 4.29 -32.28 3.56
N ARG A 14 4.84 -33.33 2.93
CA ARG A 14 6.28 -33.44 2.61
C ARG A 14 6.74 -32.42 1.58
N GLU A 15 5.91 -32.15 0.58
CA GLU A 15 6.18 -31.11 -0.42
C GLU A 15 6.20 -29.72 0.25
N VAL A 16 5.25 -29.44 1.15
CA VAL A 16 5.24 -28.21 1.95
C VAL A 16 6.51 -28.08 2.79
N ASP A 17 6.97 -29.15 3.44
CA ASP A 17 8.21 -29.13 4.22
C ASP A 17 9.43 -28.80 3.34
N THR A 18 9.50 -29.39 2.14
CA THR A 18 10.59 -29.15 1.17
C THR A 18 10.59 -27.72 0.67
N GLU A 19 9.43 -27.19 0.27
CA GLU A 19 9.30 -25.81 -0.21
C GLU A 19 9.52 -24.77 0.89
N THR A 20 9.13 -25.08 2.14
CA THR A 20 9.41 -24.22 3.31
C THR A 20 10.92 -23.99 3.46
N GLN A 21 11.71 -25.07 3.39
CA GLN A 21 13.17 -24.99 3.49
C GLN A 21 13.80 -24.28 2.29
N LYS A 22 13.38 -24.66 1.07
CA LYS A 22 13.90 -24.11 -0.18
C LYS A 22 13.69 -22.61 -0.30
N GLN A 23 12.57 -22.09 0.21
CA GLN A 23 12.26 -20.65 0.20
C GLN A 23 12.77 -19.92 1.45
N GLY A 24 13.45 -20.61 2.38
CA GLY A 24 14.12 -19.99 3.53
C GLY A 24 13.18 -19.57 4.67
N PHE A 25 11.98 -20.15 4.77
CA PHE A 25 11.06 -19.86 5.87
C PHE A 25 11.46 -20.60 7.14
N ALA A 26 11.29 -19.96 8.30
CA ALA A 26 11.67 -20.55 9.58
C ALA A 26 10.70 -21.65 10.04
N THR A 27 9.42 -21.58 9.64
CA THR A 27 8.39 -22.57 9.99
C THR A 27 7.39 -22.80 8.86
N ARG A 28 6.78 -23.98 8.83
CA ARG A 28 5.63 -24.28 7.95
C ARG A 28 4.51 -23.23 8.09
N SER A 29 4.20 -22.86 9.32
CA SER A 29 3.13 -21.89 9.60
C SER A 29 3.45 -20.52 9.02
N GLU A 30 4.71 -20.12 8.96
CA GLU A 30 5.12 -18.89 8.31
C GLU A 30 5.01 -18.97 6.79
N PHE A 31 5.49 -20.06 6.19
CA PHE A 31 5.35 -20.34 4.76
C PHE A 31 3.87 -20.30 4.31
N ILE A 32 3.00 -21.04 4.99
CA ILE A 32 1.56 -21.05 4.70
C ILE A 32 0.94 -19.66 4.91
N ARG A 33 1.32 -18.93 5.96
CA ARG A 33 0.85 -17.55 6.16
C ARG A 33 1.29 -16.63 5.03
N ALA A 34 2.50 -16.78 4.49
CA ALA A 34 2.99 -16.00 3.37
C ALA A 34 2.21 -16.31 2.08
N LEU A 35 1.90 -17.58 1.82
CA LEU A 35 1.07 -18.00 0.69
C LEU A 35 -0.35 -17.44 0.79
N ILE A 36 -1.00 -17.58 1.95
CA ILE A 36 -2.35 -17.04 2.20
C ILE A 36 -2.33 -15.52 2.04
N ARG A 37 -1.34 -14.81 2.60
CA ARG A 37 -1.19 -13.37 2.38
C ARG A 37 -1.02 -13.07 0.90
N ARG A 38 -0.17 -13.77 0.17
CA ARG A 38 0.00 -13.52 -1.28
C ARG A 38 -1.28 -13.74 -2.06
N TYR A 39 -2.08 -14.75 -1.69
CA TYR A 39 -3.32 -15.08 -2.39
C TYR A 39 -4.44 -14.07 -2.10
N PHE A 40 -4.56 -13.59 -0.86
CA PHE A 40 -5.62 -12.67 -0.44
C PHE A 40 -5.24 -11.20 -0.44
N SER A 41 -3.94 -10.90 -0.38
CA SER A 41 -3.45 -9.58 -0.74
C SER A 41 -3.71 -9.44 -2.23
N LYS A 42 -4.74 -8.65 -2.57
CA LYS A 42 -4.74 -7.98 -3.87
C LYS A 42 -3.34 -7.42 -4.03
N GLU A 43 -2.61 -7.83 -5.07
CA GLU A 43 -1.32 -7.21 -5.39
C GLU A 43 -1.50 -5.71 -5.20
N LEU A 44 -0.59 -5.07 -4.46
CA LEU A 44 -0.61 -3.61 -4.33
C LEU A 44 -0.64 -3.07 -5.76
N GLN A 45 -1.83 -2.66 -6.21
CA GLN A 45 -1.98 -2.07 -7.53
C GLN A 45 -1.33 -0.71 -7.39
N PHE A 46 -0.10 -0.61 -7.86
CA PHE A 46 0.56 0.66 -7.99
C PHE A 46 -0.20 1.43 -9.06
N GLU A 47 -1.08 2.31 -8.61
CA GLU A 47 -1.72 3.27 -9.50
C GLU A 47 -0.64 4.23 -9.99
N THR A 48 -0.64 4.51 -11.30
CA THR A 48 0.21 5.56 -11.85
C THR A 48 -0.18 6.87 -11.17
N PHE A 49 0.79 7.50 -10.52
CA PHE A 49 0.58 8.81 -9.92
C PHE A 49 0.22 9.81 -11.02
N SER A 50 -1.01 10.32 -10.97
CA SER A 50 -1.47 11.41 -11.82
C SER A 50 -1.58 12.68 -10.98
N PRO A 51 -0.79 13.73 -11.25
CA PRO A 51 -0.86 14.97 -10.49
C PRO A 51 -2.25 15.59 -10.64
N ARG A 52 -2.91 15.86 -9.51
CA ARG A 52 -4.18 16.60 -9.47
C ARG A 52 -3.92 18.10 -9.54
N SER A 53 -4.94 18.93 -9.71
CA SER A 53 -4.72 20.38 -9.65
C SER A 53 -4.56 20.83 -8.19
N LEU A 54 -3.68 21.80 -7.95
CA LEU A 54 -3.52 22.38 -6.60
C LEU A 54 -4.82 22.97 -6.02
N PRO A 55 -5.68 23.66 -6.81
CA PRO A 55 -6.98 24.11 -6.32
C PRO A 55 -7.91 22.98 -5.86
N ASP A 56 -7.90 21.84 -6.55
CA ASP A 56 -8.73 20.69 -6.17
C ASP A 56 -8.23 20.04 -4.87
N ILE A 57 -6.90 19.91 -4.74
CA ILE A 57 -6.28 19.42 -3.50
C ILE A 57 -6.63 20.34 -2.32
N GLN A 58 -6.61 21.66 -2.53
CA GLN A 58 -6.99 22.63 -1.50
C GLN A 58 -8.46 22.44 -1.07
N LYS A 59 -9.39 22.36 -2.02
CA LYS A 59 -10.82 22.15 -1.73
C LYS A 59 -11.08 20.84 -1.00
N ASP A 60 -10.40 19.76 -1.39
CA ASP A 60 -10.52 18.46 -0.73
C ASP A 60 -10.07 18.54 0.73
N LEU A 61 -8.97 19.25 1.01
CA LEU A 61 -8.47 19.46 2.37
C LEU A 61 -9.44 20.31 3.20
N GLU A 62 -9.98 21.39 2.64
CA GLU A 62 -10.98 22.25 3.29
C GLU A 62 -12.26 21.46 3.63
N LYS A 63 -12.73 20.61 2.70
CA LYS A 63 -13.92 19.76 2.88
C LYS A 63 -13.79 18.76 4.03
N THR A 64 -12.56 18.40 4.43
CA THR A 64 -12.38 17.48 5.57
C THR A 64 -12.73 18.10 6.91
N GLU A 65 -12.74 19.43 7.04
CA GLU A 65 -12.91 20.18 8.30
C GLU A 65 -11.92 19.79 9.42
N LYS A 66 -10.88 19.01 9.10
CA LYS A 66 -9.89 18.48 10.06
C LYS A 66 -8.67 19.37 10.23
N TYR A 67 -8.51 20.35 9.35
CA TYR A 67 -7.27 21.12 9.22
C TYR A 67 -7.54 22.62 9.26
N SER A 68 -6.62 23.38 9.85
CA SER A 68 -6.69 24.83 9.84
C SER A 68 -6.28 25.42 8.49
N ASP A 69 -6.84 26.57 8.13
CA ASP A 69 -6.49 27.29 6.90
C ASP A 69 -4.98 27.53 6.76
N VAL A 70 -4.30 27.81 7.88
CA VAL A 70 -2.85 28.03 7.92
C VAL A 70 -2.10 26.76 7.53
N PHE A 71 -2.54 25.60 8.03
CA PHE A 71 -1.96 24.31 7.68
C PHE A 71 -2.20 23.96 6.21
N ILE A 72 -3.43 24.15 5.71
CA ILE A 72 -3.79 23.89 4.31
C ILE A 72 -2.92 24.77 3.38
N LYS A 73 -2.79 26.07 3.66
CA LYS A 73 -1.93 26.99 2.89
C LYS A 73 -0.46 26.58 2.92
N SER A 74 0.03 26.09 4.06
CA SER A 74 1.40 25.56 4.18
C SER A 74 1.63 24.36 3.26
N ILE A 75 0.69 23.41 3.22
CA ILE A 75 0.76 22.24 2.33
C ILE A 75 0.79 22.69 0.86
N ILE A 76 -0.14 23.55 0.45
CA ILE A 76 -0.22 24.00 -0.96
C ILE A 76 1.05 24.76 -1.36
N SER A 77 1.62 25.57 -0.47
CA SER A 77 2.90 26.26 -0.70
C SER A 77 4.07 25.28 -0.85
N GLY A 78 4.11 24.22 -0.04
CA GLY A 78 5.10 23.15 -0.16
C GLY A 78 4.96 22.37 -1.47
N LEU A 79 3.74 22.03 -1.87
CA LEU A 79 3.46 21.32 -3.12
C LEU A 79 3.88 22.13 -4.34
N LYS A 80 3.62 23.45 -4.36
CA LYS A 80 4.05 24.36 -5.44
C LYS A 80 5.56 24.32 -5.71
N LYS A 81 6.37 24.04 -4.69
CA LYS A 81 7.85 23.98 -4.78
C LYS A 81 8.36 22.59 -5.19
N SER A 82 7.48 21.60 -5.26
CA SER A 82 7.87 20.24 -5.65
C SER A 82 7.98 20.14 -7.16
N SER A 83 8.97 19.37 -7.64
CA SER A 83 9.22 19.10 -9.07
C SER A 83 7.99 18.56 -9.81
N VAL A 84 7.06 17.94 -9.08
CA VAL A 84 5.83 17.35 -9.62
C VAL A 84 4.78 18.40 -9.99
N TYR A 85 4.75 19.54 -9.28
CA TYR A 85 3.71 20.57 -9.44
C TYR A 85 4.25 21.92 -9.91
N GLU A 86 5.57 22.05 -10.10
CA GLU A 86 6.25 23.28 -10.52
C GLU A 86 5.63 23.89 -11.79
N HIS A 87 5.32 23.05 -12.79
CA HIS A 87 4.74 23.48 -14.06
C HIS A 87 3.24 23.80 -14.06
N GLN A 88 2.51 23.48 -12.99
CA GLN A 88 1.07 23.81 -12.90
C GLN A 88 0.82 25.28 -12.55
N THR A 89 1.87 26.05 -12.29
CA THR A 89 1.77 27.47 -11.94
C THR A 89 1.83 28.42 -13.15
N THR A 90 2.09 27.91 -14.35
CA THR A 90 2.33 28.71 -15.57
C THR A 90 1.21 28.69 -16.60
N SER A 91 0.11 27.98 -16.35
CA SER A 91 -1.08 28.02 -17.22
C SER A 91 -2.10 29.00 -16.64
N SER A 92 -2.34 30.06 -17.41
CA SER A 92 -3.10 31.28 -17.12
C SER A 92 -4.54 31.08 -16.64
#